data_AF-A0A1B6BIS8-F1
#
_entry.id   AF-A0A1B6BIS8-F1
#
_cell.length_a   1.000
_cell.length_b   1.000
_cell.length_c   1.000
_cell.angle_alpha   90.00
_cell.angle_beta   90.00
_cell.angle_gamma   90.00
#
_symmetry.space_group_name_H-M   'P 1'
#
loop_
_entity.id
_entity.type
_entity.pdbx_description
1 polymer ?
#
loop_
_entity_poly.entity_id
_entity_poly.type
_entity_poly.pdbx_seq_one_letter_code
_entity_poly.pdbx_strand_id
1 'polypeptide(L)'
;MKRQTIQDERVSAQRHKINSEAYILLMIALLASILVQQFWFNASFEQYIAECICFLGISIYTIVRYIYLGLNIWGEGKRVKMRLLVTSTIAGLTVTTINGFSNYTRYADHYQADGIGYFIAVLGVTFISATGIVFVLMMCLDYLNAKKQQKIQKQLDEDEQNL
;
A
#
# COMPACT_ATOMS: atom_id res chain seq x y z
N MET A 1 -14.94 8.72 42.88
CA MET A 1 -15.14 9.36 41.54
C MET A 1 -13.87 9.20 40.72
N LYS A 2 -13.91 8.49 39.59
CA LYS A 2 -12.79 8.51 38.62
C LYS A 2 -12.72 9.92 38.03
N ARG A 3 -11.60 10.63 38.23
CA ARG A 3 -11.32 11.88 37.50
C ARG A 3 -11.15 11.52 36.03
N GLN A 4 -12.17 11.77 35.22
CA GLN A 4 -11.99 11.82 33.77
C GLN A 4 -11.21 13.10 33.48
N THR A 5 -9.91 12.96 33.18
CA THR A 5 -9.12 14.05 32.62
C THR A 5 -9.70 14.32 31.23
N ILE A 6 -10.47 15.40 31.11
CA ILE A 6 -10.93 15.91 29.81
C ILE A 6 -9.66 16.24 29.02
N GLN A 7 -9.27 15.35 28.10
CA GLN A 7 -8.19 15.60 27.16
C GLN A 7 -8.71 16.53 26.08
N ASP A 8 -7.98 17.62 25.83
CA ASP A 8 -8.30 18.56 24.75
C ASP A 8 -8.21 17.84 23.40
N GLU A 9 -9.33 17.80 22.68
CA GLU A 9 -9.44 17.20 21.35
C GLU A 9 -8.39 17.78 20.39
N ARG A 10 -8.04 19.07 20.53
CA ARG A 10 -7.00 19.73 19.72
C ARG A 10 -5.64 19.09 19.94
N VAL A 11 -5.28 18.80 21.18
CA VAL A 11 -4.01 18.14 21.53
C VAL A 11 -3.99 16.72 20.98
N SER A 12 -5.10 15.99 21.08
CA SER A 12 -5.21 14.64 20.51
C SER A 12 -5.08 14.63 18.98
N ALA A 13 -5.73 15.58 18.29
CA ALA A 13 -5.68 15.71 16.83
C ALA A 13 -4.26 16.03 16.34
N GLN A 14 -3.55 16.95 17.00
CA GLN A 14 -2.16 17.26 16.69
C GLN A 14 -1.25 16.03 16.90
N ARG A 15 -1.46 15.28 17.99
CA ARG A 15 -0.69 14.05 18.26
C ARG A 15 -0.92 12.97 17.22
N HIS A 16 -2.17 12.78 16.78
CA HIS A 16 -2.49 11.84 15.69
C HIS A 16 -1.85 12.26 14.37
N LYS A 17 -1.85 13.55 14.05
CA LYS A 17 -1.18 14.08 12.86
C LYS A 17 0.32 13.81 12.88
N ILE A 18 1.01 14.14 13.98
CA ILE A 18 2.45 13.88 14.14
C ILE A 18 2.76 12.39 13.99
N ASN A 19 1.96 11.52 14.61
CA ASN A 19 2.16 10.06 14.49
C ASN A 19 1.95 9.56 13.04
N SER A 20 0.99 10.13 12.31
CA SER A 20 0.75 9.79 10.90
C SER A 20 1.92 10.24 10.02
N GLU A 21 2.45 11.45 10.25
CA GLU A 21 3.63 11.95 9.54
C GLU A 21 4.87 11.10 9.83
N ALA A 22 5.11 10.75 11.10
CA ALA A 22 6.20 9.85 11.50
C ALA A 22 6.06 8.46 10.86
N TYR A 23 4.85 7.91 10.80
CA TYR A 23 4.57 6.65 10.10
C TYR A 23 4.92 6.76 8.61
N ILE A 24 4.47 7.81 7.92
CA ILE A 24 4.78 8.02 6.49
C ILE A 24 6.29 8.14 6.27
N LEU A 25 6.99 8.91 7.10
CA LEU A 25 8.44 9.06 7.03
C LEU A 25 9.17 7.74 7.24
N LEU A 26 8.75 6.93 8.22
CA LEU A 26 9.30 5.60 8.45
C LEU A 26 9.09 4.67 7.25
N MET A 27 7.90 4.70 6.64
CA MET A 27 7.61 3.90 5.45
C MET A 27 8.47 4.31 4.26
N ILE A 28 8.66 5.61 4.05
CA ILE A 28 9.57 6.14 3.01
C ILE A 28 11.01 5.71 3.30
N ALA A 29 11.46 5.80 4.56
CA ALA A 29 12.81 5.41 4.95
C ALA A 29 13.07 3.91 4.75
N LEU A 30 12.11 3.04 5.10
CA LEU A 30 12.20 1.60 4.85
C LEU A 30 12.28 1.29 3.35
N LEU A 31 11.41 1.91 2.56
CA LEU A 31 11.43 1.74 1.11
C LEU A 31 12.75 2.22 0.51
N ALA A 32 13.24 3.39 0.93
CA ALA A 32 14.54 3.92 0.49
C ALA A 32 15.69 2.99 0.88
N SER A 33 15.68 2.42 2.10
CA SER A 33 16.68 1.45 2.56
C SER A 33 16.72 0.23 1.64
N ILE A 34 15.56 -0.37 1.34
CA ILE A 34 15.45 -1.52 0.43
C ILE A 34 16.04 -1.18 -0.95
N LEU A 35 15.66 -0.01 -1.52
CA LEU A 35 16.14 0.40 -2.85
C LEU A 35 17.65 0.68 -2.87
N VAL A 36 18.20 1.33 -1.84
CA VAL A 36 19.65 1.59 -1.73
C VAL A 36 20.43 0.29 -1.59
N GLN A 37 19.97 -0.64 -0.74
CA GLN A 37 20.62 -1.94 -0.59
C GLN A 37 20.58 -2.72 -1.91
N GLN A 38 19.44 -2.75 -2.58
CA GLN A 38 19.27 -3.46 -3.85
C GLN A 38 20.15 -2.87 -4.97
N PHE A 39 20.09 -1.55 -5.20
CA PHE A 39 20.71 -0.94 -6.38
C PHE A 39 22.12 -0.39 -6.15
N TRP A 40 22.41 0.13 -4.95
CA TRP A 40 23.70 0.76 -4.66
C TRP A 40 24.70 -0.22 -4.08
N PHE A 41 24.24 -1.11 -3.18
CA PHE A 41 25.10 -2.11 -2.55
C PHE A 41 25.10 -3.46 -3.27
N ASN A 42 24.24 -3.65 -4.27
CA ASN A 42 24.02 -4.94 -4.94
C ASN A 42 23.79 -6.07 -3.91
N ALA A 43 23.10 -5.74 -2.82
CA ALA A 43 22.86 -6.63 -1.70
C ALA A 43 21.99 -7.83 -2.12
N SER A 44 22.29 -9.00 -1.56
CA SER A 44 21.41 -10.16 -1.73
C SER A 44 20.09 -9.94 -0.97
N PHE A 45 19.01 -10.59 -1.41
CA PHE A 45 17.69 -10.43 -0.80
C PHE A 45 17.67 -10.71 0.71
N GLU A 46 18.51 -11.64 1.17
CA GLU A 46 18.66 -11.99 2.58
C GLU A 46 19.09 -10.81 3.46
N GLN A 47 19.81 -9.83 2.90
CA GLN A 47 20.33 -8.69 3.66
C GLN A 47 19.26 -7.64 3.98
N TYR A 48 18.25 -7.47 3.11
CA TYR A 48 17.15 -6.50 3.31
C TYR A 48 15.78 -7.14 3.55
N ILE A 49 15.74 -8.45 3.82
CA ILE A 49 14.47 -9.16 4.05
C ILE A 49 13.74 -8.64 5.29
N ALA A 50 14.49 -8.20 6.32
CA ALA A 50 13.91 -7.65 7.54
C ALA A 50 13.16 -6.33 7.25
N GLU A 51 13.74 -5.44 6.47
CA GLU A 51 13.13 -4.20 6.02
C GLU A 51 11.90 -4.47 5.16
N CYS A 52 11.97 -5.46 4.26
CA CYS A 52 10.82 -5.91 3.47
C CYS A 52 9.68 -6.40 4.38
N ILE A 53 9.98 -7.24 5.38
CA ILE A 53 8.99 -7.76 6.33
C ILE A 53 8.40 -6.62 7.17
N CYS A 54 9.22 -5.68 7.65
CA CYS A 54 8.74 -4.53 8.41
C CYS A 54 7.81 -3.65 7.56
N PHE A 55 8.22 -3.31 6.34
CA PHE A 55 7.46 -2.48 5.41
C PHE A 55 6.13 -3.14 5.01
N LEU A 56 6.16 -4.41 4.59
CA LEU A 56 4.97 -5.14 4.18
C LEU A 56 4.08 -5.48 5.38
N GLY A 57 4.69 -5.94 6.47
CA GLY A 57 3.99 -6.32 7.69
C GLY A 57 3.19 -5.18 8.30
N ILE A 58 3.79 -3.99 8.44
CA ILE A 58 3.09 -2.83 8.98
C ILE A 58 2.02 -2.31 8.02
N SER A 59 2.26 -2.39 6.70
CA SER A 59 1.27 -2.03 5.67
C SER A 59 0.03 -2.93 5.75
N ILE A 60 0.24 -4.25 5.80
CA ILE A 60 -0.84 -5.25 5.91
C ILE A 60 -1.58 -5.07 7.22
N TYR A 61 -0.86 -4.96 8.34
CA TYR A 61 -1.45 -4.73 9.65
C TYR A 61 -2.36 -3.50 9.65
N THR A 62 -1.88 -2.40 9.08
CA THR A 62 -2.65 -1.15 8.98
C THR A 62 -3.93 -1.37 8.18
N ILE A 63 -3.85 -1.93 6.97
CA ILE A 63 -5.03 -2.23 6.13
C ILE A 63 -6.05 -3.10 6.88
N VAL A 64 -5.59 -4.20 7.49
CA VAL A 64 -6.47 -5.11 8.25
C VAL A 64 -7.15 -4.38 9.41
N ARG A 65 -6.41 -3.53 10.14
CA ARG A 65 -6.95 -2.78 11.26
C ARG A 65 -7.98 -1.74 10.82
N TYR A 66 -7.77 -1.07 9.70
CA TYR A 66 -8.76 -0.17 9.11
C TYR A 66 -10.06 -0.91 8.76
N ILE A 67 -9.95 -2.05 8.07
CA ILE A 67 -11.13 -2.87 7.74
C ILE A 67 -11.83 -3.33 9.02
N TYR A 68 -11.09 -3.86 10.00
CA TYR A 68 -11.67 -4.37 11.24
C TYR A 68 -12.49 -3.31 12.00
N LEU A 69 -12.00 -2.07 12.02
CA LEU A 69 -12.67 -0.92 12.63
C LEU A 69 -13.76 -0.30 11.74
N GLY A 70 -13.92 -0.75 10.49
CA GLY A 70 -14.83 -0.16 9.51
C GLY A 70 -14.43 1.25 9.07
N LEU A 71 -13.16 1.62 9.22
CA LEU A 71 -12.66 2.93 8.82
C LEU A 71 -12.54 2.99 7.31
N ASN A 72 -12.92 4.13 6.72
CA ASN A 72 -12.80 4.31 5.29
C ASN A 72 -11.32 4.43 4.88
N ILE A 73 -10.82 3.47 4.11
CA ILE A 73 -9.43 3.42 3.62
C ILE A 73 -9.24 4.35 2.42
N TRP A 74 -10.24 4.43 1.54
CA TRP A 74 -10.12 5.06 0.24
C TRP A 74 -10.85 6.39 0.14
N GLY A 75 -11.34 6.93 1.26
CA GLY A 75 -12.14 8.16 1.33
C GLY A 75 -13.55 8.01 0.74
N GLU A 76 -14.41 9.01 0.94
CA GLU A 76 -15.83 8.90 0.54
C GLU A 76 -16.08 9.34 -0.92
N GLY A 77 -17.19 8.85 -1.49
CA GLY A 77 -17.80 9.35 -2.72
C GLY A 77 -17.31 8.74 -4.05
N LYS A 78 -17.76 9.35 -5.16
CA LYS A 78 -17.57 8.85 -6.54
C LYS A 78 -16.10 8.72 -7.00
N ARG A 79 -15.14 9.22 -6.22
CA ARG A 79 -13.70 9.23 -6.57
C ARG A 79 -12.93 7.98 -6.11
N VAL A 80 -13.55 7.07 -5.36
CA VAL A 80 -12.89 5.83 -4.89
C VAL A 80 -12.33 5.01 -6.05
N LYS A 81 -13.13 4.73 -7.09
CA LYS A 81 -12.67 4.00 -8.29
C LYS A 81 -11.48 4.66 -8.99
N MET A 82 -11.49 5.99 -9.09
CA MET A 82 -10.39 6.75 -9.68
C MET A 82 -9.12 6.65 -8.83
N ARG A 83 -9.24 6.75 -7.49
CA ARG A 83 -8.11 6.58 -6.58
C ARG A 83 -7.52 5.18 -6.68
N LEU A 84 -8.35 4.15 -6.68
CA LEU A 84 -7.93 2.75 -6.87
C LEU A 84 -7.13 2.58 -8.17
N LEU A 85 -7.63 3.11 -9.29
CA LEU A 85 -6.94 3.08 -10.59
C LEU A 85 -5.61 3.82 -10.59
N VAL A 86 -5.55 5.01 -10.01
CA VAL A 86 -4.32 5.81 -9.93
C VAL A 86 -3.29 5.08 -9.07
N THR A 87 -3.67 4.59 -7.89
CA THR A 87 -2.76 3.89 -6.99
C THR A 87 -2.26 2.57 -7.59
N SER A 88 -3.11 1.79 -8.27
CA SER A 88 -2.68 0.57 -8.95
C SER A 88 -1.74 0.84 -10.13
N THR A 89 -1.95 1.96 -10.84
CA THR A 89 -1.08 2.38 -11.94
C THR A 89 0.29 2.78 -11.42
N ILE A 90 0.34 3.58 -10.35
CA ILE A 90 1.61 3.97 -9.68
C ILE A 90 2.35 2.73 -9.18
N ALA A 91 1.66 1.80 -8.51
CA ALA A 91 2.27 0.56 -8.03
C ALA A 91 2.81 -0.30 -9.18
N GLY A 92 2.07 -0.44 -10.29
CA GLY A 92 2.53 -1.16 -11.47
C GLY A 92 3.76 -0.51 -12.11
N LEU A 93 3.81 0.82 -12.20
CA LEU A 93 5.01 1.54 -12.66
C LEU A 93 6.20 1.28 -11.73
N THR A 94 6.02 1.34 -10.42
CA THR A 94 7.09 1.04 -9.44
C THR A 94 7.63 -0.37 -9.63
N VAL A 95 6.76 -1.38 -9.70
CA VAL A 95 7.16 -2.78 -9.92
C VAL A 95 7.88 -2.95 -11.25
N THR A 96 7.36 -2.34 -12.32
CA THR A 96 7.95 -2.42 -13.66
C THR A 96 9.33 -1.79 -13.72
N THR A 97 9.53 -0.64 -13.08
CA THR A 97 10.85 0.02 -13.04
C THR A 97 11.87 -0.82 -12.29
N ILE A 98 11.51 -1.33 -11.09
CA ILE A 98 12.41 -2.16 -10.28
C ILE A 98 12.75 -3.46 -11.03
N ASN A 99 11.72 -4.14 -11.55
CA ASN A 99 11.89 -5.40 -12.26
C ASN A 99 12.63 -5.20 -13.58
N GLY A 100 12.30 -4.15 -14.33
CA GLY A 100 12.94 -3.78 -15.60
C GLY A 100 14.44 -3.51 -15.44
N PHE A 101 14.83 -2.73 -14.43
CA PHE A 101 16.24 -2.53 -14.14
C PHE A 101 16.94 -3.85 -13.79
N SER A 102 16.36 -4.64 -12.89
CA SER A 102 16.93 -5.93 -12.49
C SER A 102 16.98 -6.96 -13.63
N ASN A 103 16.02 -6.95 -14.55
CA ASN A 103 15.99 -7.84 -15.71
C ASN A 103 17.02 -7.41 -16.74
N TYR A 104 17.14 -6.11 -17.01
CA TYR A 104 18.10 -5.58 -17.96
C TYR A 104 19.54 -5.87 -17.52
N THR A 105 19.88 -5.64 -16.25
CA THR A 105 21.23 -5.92 -15.74
C THR A 105 21.60 -7.41 -15.81
N ARG A 106 20.63 -8.30 -15.68
CA ARG A 106 20.84 -9.76 -15.67
C ARG A 106 20.84 -10.40 -17.06
N TYR A 107 20.05 -9.86 -17.99
CA TYR A 107 19.83 -10.44 -19.32
C TYR A 107 20.20 -9.48 -20.45
N ALA A 108 21.08 -8.51 -20.20
CA ALA A 108 21.51 -7.51 -21.17
C ALA A 108 21.97 -8.15 -22.49
N ASP A 109 22.78 -9.20 -22.42
CA ASP A 109 23.33 -9.90 -23.58
C ASP A 109 22.23 -10.52 -24.46
N HIS A 110 21.19 -11.09 -23.84
CA HIS A 110 20.03 -11.62 -24.55
C HIS A 110 19.23 -10.52 -25.25
N TYR A 111 19.00 -9.38 -24.59
CA TYR A 111 18.28 -8.27 -25.21
C TYR A 111 19.06 -7.61 -26.34
N GLN A 112 20.40 -7.64 -26.28
CA GLN A 112 21.26 -7.16 -27.37
C GLN A 112 21.29 -8.13 -28.56
N ALA A 113 21.30 -9.44 -28.31
CA ALA A 113 21.36 -10.46 -29.35
C ALA A 113 20.00 -10.71 -30.04
N ASP A 114 18.92 -10.86 -29.26
CA ASP A 114 17.59 -11.24 -29.76
C ASP A 114 16.72 -10.01 -30.12
N GLY A 115 17.18 -8.82 -29.72
CA GLY A 115 16.59 -7.53 -30.06
C GLY A 115 15.83 -6.88 -28.90
N ILE A 116 15.92 -5.55 -28.84
CA ILE A 116 15.33 -4.71 -27.77
C ILE A 116 13.80 -4.85 -27.66
N GLY A 117 13.13 -5.35 -28.69
CA GLY A 117 11.69 -5.63 -28.69
C GLY A 117 11.28 -6.61 -27.58
N TYR A 118 12.11 -7.62 -27.28
CA TYR A 118 11.84 -8.54 -26.18
C TYR A 118 11.87 -7.85 -24.81
N PHE A 119 12.81 -6.93 -24.60
CA PHE A 119 12.87 -6.13 -23.38
C PHE A 119 11.62 -5.27 -23.21
N ILE A 120 11.19 -4.59 -24.27
CA ILE A 120 9.97 -3.77 -24.28
C ILE A 120 8.73 -4.64 -23.99
N ALA A 121 8.65 -5.84 -24.57
CA ALA A 121 7.57 -6.78 -24.30
C ALA A 121 7.53 -7.22 -22.83
N VAL A 122 8.70 -7.54 -22.24
CA VAL A 122 8.81 -7.88 -20.81
C VAL A 122 8.34 -6.73 -19.93
N LEU A 123 8.74 -5.48 -20.23
CA LEU A 123 8.26 -4.30 -19.50
C LEU A 123 6.74 -4.13 -19.61
N GLY A 124 6.18 -4.26 -20.82
CA GLY A 124 4.74 -4.12 -21.07
C GLY A 124 3.92 -5.18 -20.34
N VAL A 125 4.32 -6.46 -20.42
CA VAL A 125 3.67 -7.57 -19.72
C VAL A 125 3.78 -7.39 -18.20
N THR A 126 4.94 -6.99 -17.70
CA THR A 126 5.16 -6.73 -16.26
C THR A 126 4.26 -5.61 -15.77
N PHE A 127 4.17 -4.50 -16.51
CA PHE A 127 3.31 -3.38 -16.16
C PHE A 127 1.83 -3.76 -16.11
N ILE A 128 1.31 -4.37 -17.19
CA ILE A 128 -0.10 -4.76 -17.28
C ILE A 128 -0.46 -5.75 -16.17
N SER A 129 0.40 -6.76 -15.97
CA SER A 129 0.18 -7.80 -14.96
C SER A 129 0.22 -7.22 -13.54
N ALA A 130 1.23 -6.42 -13.20
CA ALA A 130 1.37 -5.80 -11.88
C ALA A 130 0.23 -4.81 -11.59
N THR A 131 -0.11 -3.91 -12.53
CA THR A 131 -1.24 -3.00 -12.36
C THR A 131 -2.55 -3.77 -12.20
N GLY A 132 -2.79 -4.80 -13.02
CA GLY A 132 -3.98 -5.63 -12.95
C GLY A 132 -4.14 -6.33 -11.61
N ILE A 133 -3.08 -6.99 -11.12
CA ILE A 133 -3.07 -7.69 -9.82
C ILE A 133 -3.34 -6.71 -8.69
N VAL A 134 -2.62 -5.59 -8.65
CA VAL A 134 -2.79 -4.59 -7.58
C VAL A 134 -4.20 -4.00 -7.62
N PHE A 135 -4.74 -3.72 -8.81
CA PHE A 135 -6.09 -3.19 -8.96
C PHE A 135 -7.15 -4.17 -8.43
N VAL A 136 -7.04 -5.46 -8.78
CA VAL A 136 -7.94 -6.51 -8.27
C VAL A 136 -7.85 -6.63 -6.76
N LEU A 137 -6.63 -6.65 -6.20
CA LEU A 137 -6.43 -6.69 -4.74
C LEU A 137 -7.10 -5.49 -4.05
N MET A 138 -6.91 -4.28 -4.58
CA MET A 138 -7.51 -3.10 -3.99
C MET A 138 -9.04 -3.10 -4.11
N MET A 139 -9.61 -3.58 -5.22
CA MET A 139 -11.06 -3.78 -5.34
C MET A 139 -11.60 -4.78 -4.30
N CYS A 140 -10.88 -5.89 -4.07
CA CYS A 140 -11.25 -6.85 -3.03
C CYS A 140 -11.24 -6.19 -1.64
N LEU A 141 -10.21 -5.41 -1.32
CA LEU A 141 -10.12 -4.70 -0.04
C LEU A 141 -11.23 -3.66 0.12
N ASP A 142 -11.55 -2.90 -0.92
CA ASP A 142 -12.64 -1.93 -0.92
C ASP A 142 -13.99 -2.61 -0.67
N TYR A 143 -14.25 -3.74 -1.34
CA TYR A 143 -15.45 -4.54 -1.13
C TYR A 143 -15.57 -5.05 0.32
N LEU A 144 -14.49 -5.60 0.88
CA LEU A 144 -14.47 -6.08 2.27
C LEU A 144 -14.73 -4.94 3.26
N ASN A 145 -14.15 -3.77 3.01
CA ASN A 145 -14.35 -2.60 3.84
C ASN A 145 -15.80 -2.11 3.79
N ALA A 146 -16.37 -1.97 2.59
CA ALA A 146 -17.76 -1.57 2.39
C ALA A 146 -18.74 -2.53 3.09
N LYS A 147 -18.51 -3.84 2.99
CA LYS A 147 -19.32 -4.85 3.68
C LYS A 147 -19.27 -4.70 5.20
N LYS A 148 -18.09 -4.41 5.75
CA LYS A 148 -17.91 -4.22 7.19
C LYS A 148 -18.56 -2.91 7.67
N GLN A 149 -18.45 -1.83 6.90
CA GLN A 149 -19.14 -0.56 7.18
C GLN A 149 -20.66 -0.73 7.20
N GLN A 150 -21.23 -1.42 6.20
CA GLN A 150 -22.66 -1.72 6.17
C GLN A 150 -23.11 -2.53 7.38
N LYS A 151 -22.30 -3.48 7.85
CA LYS A 151 -22.60 -4.26 9.06
C LYS A 151 -22.64 -3.37 10.30
N ILE A 152 -21.65 -2.50 10.47
CA ILE A 152 -21.60 -1.57 11.62
C ILE A 152 -22.80 -0.62 11.58
N GLN A 153 -23.13 -0.07 10.40
CA GLN A 153 -24.28 0.83 10.26
C GLN A 153 -25.59 0.14 10.68
N LYS A 154 -25.84 -1.09 10.21
CA LYS A 154 -27.04 -1.83 10.61
C LYS A 154 -27.14 -2.07 12.11
N GLN A 155 -26.01 -2.36 12.76
CA GLN A 155 -25.98 -2.55 14.21
C GLN A 155 -26.32 -1.24 14.95
N LEU A 156 -25.81 -0.10 14.48
CA LEU A 156 -26.15 1.21 15.03
C LEU A 156 -27.64 1.55 14.83
N ASP A 157 -28.18 1.30 13.64
CA ASP A 157 -29.60 1.55 13.35
C ASP A 157 -30.53 0.67 14.20
N GLU A 158 -30.16 -0.58 14.44
CA GLU A 158 -30.89 -1.50 15.34
C GLU A 158 -30.80 -1.04 16.81
N ASP A 159 -29.62 -0.63 17.28
CA ASP A 159 -29.44 -0.14 18.65
C ASP A 159 -30.24 1.16 18.90
N GLU A 160 -30.29 2.08 17.93
CA GLU A 160 -31.10 3.31 18.00
C GLU A 160 -32.60 3.03 18.02
N GLN A 161 -33.08 2.00 17.32
CA GLN A 161 -34.49 1.60 17.32
C GLN A 161 -34.94 0.90 18.60
N ASN A 162 -34.00 0.34 19.37
CA ASN A 162 -34.26 -0.38 20.62
C ASN A 162 -34.12 0.50 21.88
N LEU A 163 -33.86 1.81 21.71
CA LEU A 163 -33.65 2.84 22.75
C LEU A 163 -34.92 3.68 22.98
#